data_AF-A0A2I0MLA5-F1
#
_entry.id   AF-A0A2I0MLA5-F1
#
_cell.length_a   1.000
_cell.length_b   1.000
_cell.length_c   1.000
_cell.angle_alpha   90.00
_cell.angle_beta   90.00
_cell.angle_gamma   90.00
#
_symmetry.space_group_name_H-M   'P 1'
#
loop_
_entity.id
_entity.type
_entity.pdbx_description
1 polymer ?
#
loop_
_entity_poly.entity_id
_entity_poly.type
_entity_poly.pdbx_seq_one_letter_code
_entity_poly.pdbx_strand_id
1 'polypeptide(L)'
;WAAPQTSPHRGRETGTPAERARSQLRACSAAFFSSLPARFLCSGMPPNLTGYYRFVSQENMDNYLRALDINVVLRKLVCLLKPDKEIIHTGDHMVIRTITSLRDYVMDFDLGVQFEEDLGPVDGRKCQTTVSWEGDQLVCEQLGEKRNRGWRHWLEGDQLHLRMTAEDEVCVQVFQKVK
;
A
#
# COMPACT_ATOMS: atom_id res chain seq x y z
N TRP A 1 42.16 -70.87 -19.94
CA TRP A 1 43.48 -70.29 -19.59
C TRP A 1 43.32 -69.58 -18.25
N ALA A 2 44.05 -70.06 -17.24
CA ALA A 2 44.26 -69.61 -15.85
C ALA A 2 43.30 -68.62 -15.12
N ALA A 3 42.61 -69.12 -14.07
CA ALA A 3 42.62 -68.77 -12.61
C ALA A 3 42.97 -67.33 -12.10
N PRO A 4 42.79 -66.95 -10.80
CA PRO A 4 41.97 -67.46 -9.67
C PRO A 4 41.26 -66.34 -8.81
N GLN A 5 40.60 -66.78 -7.73
CA GLN A 5 40.07 -66.04 -6.57
C GLN A 5 41.04 -65.07 -5.88
N THR A 6 40.52 -63.99 -5.27
CA THR A 6 40.91 -63.50 -3.93
C THR A 6 39.79 -62.63 -3.31
N SER A 7 39.40 -62.92 -2.05
CA SER A 7 38.88 -61.90 -1.13
C SER A 7 40.06 -61.17 -0.48
N PRO A 8 39.89 -59.92 -0.04
CA PRO A 8 40.16 -59.69 1.38
C PRO A 8 39.31 -58.62 2.09
N HIS A 9 39.20 -58.86 3.41
CA HIS A 9 39.28 -57.90 4.51
C HIS A 9 38.14 -56.90 4.82
N ARG A 10 37.42 -57.32 5.87
CA ARG A 10 36.77 -56.52 6.92
C ARG A 10 37.76 -55.49 7.51
N GLY A 11 37.53 -54.21 7.26
CA GLY A 11 38.14 -53.08 7.99
C GLY A 11 37.16 -52.54 9.04
N ARG A 12 37.56 -52.60 10.31
CA ARG A 12 36.79 -52.15 11.47
C ARG A 12 37.03 -50.65 11.65
N GLU A 13 36.01 -49.82 11.50
CA GLU A 13 36.11 -48.37 11.71
C GLU A 13 36.35 -48.05 13.19
N THR A 14 37.55 -47.60 13.51
CA THR A 14 37.90 -47.00 14.81
C THR A 14 37.97 -45.49 14.62
N GLY A 15 36.90 -44.79 14.98
CA GLY A 15 36.86 -43.33 15.02
C GLY A 15 36.18 -42.86 16.30
N THR A 16 36.76 -41.88 16.97
CA THR A 16 36.26 -41.38 18.26
C THR A 16 34.99 -40.54 18.07
N PRO A 17 34.10 -40.41 19.09
CA PRO A 17 32.84 -39.68 18.97
C PRO A 17 32.99 -38.21 18.51
N ALA A 18 34.15 -37.60 18.75
CA ALA A 18 34.45 -36.22 18.38
C ALA A 18 34.81 -36.03 16.90
N GLU A 19 35.23 -37.08 16.18
CA GLU A 19 35.59 -37.02 14.75
C GLU A 19 34.40 -37.32 13.84
N ARG A 20 33.35 -37.99 14.34
CA ARG A 20 32.06 -38.13 13.63
C ARG A 20 31.24 -36.82 13.58
N ALA A 21 31.52 -35.87 14.47
CA ALA A 21 30.81 -34.60 14.55
C ALA A 21 31.31 -33.53 13.55
N ARG A 22 32.50 -33.68 12.97
CA ARG A 22 33.06 -32.70 12.01
C ARG A 22 32.87 -33.07 10.54
N SER A 23 32.45 -34.29 10.24
CA SER A 23 32.07 -34.74 8.89
C SER A 23 30.55 -34.62 8.61
N GLN A 24 29.74 -34.17 9.57
CA GLN A 24 28.30 -33.93 9.39
C GLN A 24 27.94 -32.46 9.09
N LEU A 25 28.94 -31.59 8.90
CA LEU A 25 28.73 -30.16 8.60
C LEU A 25 28.96 -29.77 7.13
N ARG A 26 29.14 -30.75 6.24
CA ARG A 26 29.16 -30.53 4.79
C ARG A 26 28.47 -31.70 4.10
N ALA A 27 27.31 -31.40 3.51
CA ALA A 27 26.44 -32.26 2.71
C ALA A 27 25.23 -32.84 3.46
N CYS A 28 24.19 -32.01 3.64
CA CYS A 28 22.80 -32.39 3.37
C CYS A 28 21.88 -31.16 3.46
N SER A 29 20.91 -31.10 2.55
CA SER A 29 19.75 -30.20 2.52
C SER A 29 19.93 -28.81 1.90
N ALA A 30 20.20 -28.82 0.59
CA ALA A 30 19.46 -27.94 -0.32
C ALA A 30 17.99 -28.42 -0.38
N ALA A 31 17.17 -28.03 0.60
CA ALA A 31 15.71 -28.17 0.59
C ALA A 31 15.13 -27.51 1.86
N PHE A 32 15.00 -26.20 1.87
CA PHE A 32 14.03 -25.48 2.71
C PHE A 32 13.54 -24.23 1.97
N PHE A 33 13.15 -24.43 0.71
CA PHE A 33 12.16 -23.59 0.05
C PHE A 33 10.81 -24.27 0.25
N SER A 34 9.99 -23.74 1.16
CA SER A 34 8.51 -23.75 1.15
C SER A 34 7.97 -23.75 2.57
N SER A 35 7.54 -22.57 3.02
CA SER A 35 6.31 -22.35 3.78
C SER A 35 6.32 -20.95 4.41
N LEU A 36 6.46 -19.92 3.57
CA LEU A 36 5.65 -18.73 3.86
C LEU A 36 4.28 -19.00 3.23
N PRO A 37 3.16 -18.80 3.95
CA PRO A 37 1.88 -18.79 3.30
C PRO A 37 1.90 -17.64 2.29
N ALA A 38 1.73 -17.97 1.01
CA ALA A 38 1.40 -17.01 -0.02
C ALA A 38 0.07 -16.35 0.38
N ARG A 39 0.15 -15.30 1.19
CA ARG A 39 -0.99 -14.46 1.50
C ARG A 39 -1.20 -13.58 0.28
N PHE A 40 -2.32 -13.85 -0.38
CA PHE A 40 -3.00 -13.03 -1.39
C PHE A 40 -2.32 -12.90 -2.76
N LEU A 41 -2.41 -13.95 -3.57
CA LEU A 41 -2.57 -13.79 -5.01
C LEU A 41 -4.07 -13.85 -5.35
N CYS A 42 -4.77 -12.72 -5.25
CA CYS A 42 -5.93 -12.48 -6.10
C CYS A 42 -5.44 -11.64 -7.28
N SER A 43 -5.15 -12.33 -8.38
CA SER A 43 -4.59 -11.77 -9.60
C SER A 43 -5.65 -11.03 -10.42
N GLY A 44 -5.72 -9.71 -10.23
CA GLY A 44 -6.24 -8.78 -11.23
C GLY A 44 -5.20 -7.67 -11.37
N MET A 45 -4.94 -7.18 -12.60
CA MET A 45 -4.19 -5.93 -12.71
C MET A 45 -4.97 -4.84 -11.96
N PRO A 46 -4.31 -3.98 -11.16
CA PRO A 46 -4.99 -2.91 -10.46
C PRO A 46 -5.74 -2.01 -11.47
N PRO A 47 -6.90 -1.44 -11.08
CA PRO A 47 -7.63 -0.53 -11.94
C PRO A 47 -6.77 0.65 -12.41
N ASN A 48 -6.95 1.07 -13.66
CA ASN A 48 -6.31 2.29 -14.14
C ASN A 48 -7.15 3.52 -13.77
N LEU A 49 -6.74 4.20 -12.70
CA LEU A 49 -7.36 5.46 -12.26
C LEU A 49 -6.95 6.67 -13.09
N THR A 50 -6.05 6.54 -14.07
CA THR A 50 -5.59 7.68 -14.88
C THR A 50 -6.76 8.39 -15.56
N GLY A 51 -6.78 9.71 -15.42
CA GLY A 51 -7.78 10.56 -16.04
C GLY A 51 -8.03 11.86 -15.30
N TYR A 52 -8.92 12.65 -15.88
CA TYR A 52 -9.45 13.86 -15.27
C TYR A 52 -10.88 13.59 -14.80
N TYR A 53 -11.20 13.99 -13.58
CA TYR A 53 -12.49 13.72 -12.94
C TYR A 53 -13.07 15.02 -12.40
N ARG A 54 -14.33 15.29 -12.75
CA ARG A 54 -15.07 16.46 -12.26
C ARG A 54 -15.86 16.15 -11.01
N PHE A 55 -15.90 17.10 -10.08
CA PHE A 55 -16.73 16.99 -8.87
C PHE A 55 -18.20 16.67 -9.21
N VAL A 56 -18.80 15.72 -8.49
CA VAL A 56 -20.24 15.43 -8.56
C VAL A 56 -20.91 15.75 -7.23
N SER A 57 -20.46 15.13 -6.14
CA SER A 57 -21.09 15.25 -4.83
C SER A 57 -20.09 15.08 -3.69
N GLN A 58 -20.47 15.59 -2.52
CA GLN A 58 -19.82 15.26 -1.25
C GLN A 58 -20.85 15.10 -0.14
N GLU A 59 -20.54 14.25 0.82
CA GLU A 59 -21.34 13.99 2.00
C GLU A 59 -20.48 14.04 3.26
N ASN A 60 -21.01 14.64 4.33
CA ASN A 60 -20.40 14.69 5.67
C ASN A 60 -19.03 15.43 5.78
N MET A 61 -18.70 16.30 4.82
CA MET A 61 -17.44 17.05 4.81
C MET A 61 -17.23 17.94 6.05
N ASP A 62 -18.25 18.65 6.55
CA ASP A 62 -18.07 19.54 7.73
C ASP A 62 -17.70 18.75 8.99
N ASN A 63 -18.31 17.59 9.22
CA ASN A 63 -17.99 16.77 10.39
C ASN A 63 -16.60 16.14 10.26
N TYR A 64 -16.22 15.64 9.08
CA TYR A 64 -14.86 15.19 8.81
C TYR A 64 -13.81 16.28 9.09
N LEU A 65 -14.02 17.50 8.58
CA LEU A 65 -13.11 18.62 8.83
C LEU A 65 -13.12 19.04 10.32
N ARG A 66 -14.24 18.87 11.03
CA ARG A 66 -14.33 19.12 12.47
C ARG A 66 -13.50 18.11 13.25
N ALA A 67 -13.54 16.82 12.88
CA ALA A 67 -12.67 15.80 13.46
C ALA A 67 -11.19 16.09 13.24
N LEU A 68 -10.83 16.87 12.22
CA LEU A 68 -9.47 17.38 12.00
C LEU A 68 -9.16 18.69 12.76
N ASP A 69 -10.03 19.14 13.66
CA ASP A 69 -9.92 20.40 14.41
C ASP A 69 -9.88 21.68 13.55
N ILE A 70 -10.38 21.61 12.31
CA ILE A 70 -10.40 22.77 11.42
C ILE A 70 -11.46 23.76 11.91
N ASN A 71 -11.11 25.04 12.00
CA ASN A 71 -12.01 26.08 12.50
C ASN A 71 -13.25 26.26 11.60
N VAL A 72 -14.38 26.65 12.21
CA VAL A 72 -15.69 26.70 11.54
C VAL A 72 -15.75 27.55 10.27
N VAL A 73 -14.99 28.65 10.22
CA VAL A 73 -14.97 29.54 9.05
C VAL A 73 -14.31 28.84 7.88
N LEU A 74 -13.14 28.24 8.11
CA LEU A 74 -12.42 27.48 7.08
C LEU A 74 -13.23 26.25 6.62
N ARG A 75 -13.89 25.53 7.54
CA ARG A 75 -14.73 24.38 7.16
C ARG A 75 -15.86 24.79 6.22
N LYS A 76 -16.55 25.89 6.51
CA LYS A 76 -17.62 26.40 5.62
C LYS A 76 -17.08 26.74 4.24
N LEU A 77 -15.89 27.35 4.15
CA LEU A 77 -15.26 27.66 2.87
C LEU A 77 -14.91 26.39 2.09
N VAL A 78 -14.26 25.42 2.74
CA VAL A 78 -13.90 24.13 2.12
C VAL A 78 -15.14 23.36 1.65
N CYS A 79 -16.23 23.40 2.42
CA CYS A 79 -17.48 22.73 2.05
C CYS A 79 -18.14 23.31 0.78
N LEU A 80 -17.80 24.54 0.39
CA LEU A 80 -18.29 25.17 -0.84
C LEU A 80 -17.42 24.86 -2.06
N LEU A 81 -16.21 24.32 -1.85
CA LEU A 81 -15.33 23.94 -2.94
C LEU A 81 -15.89 22.73 -3.68
N LYS A 82 -15.66 22.72 -4.99
CA LYS A 82 -15.99 21.61 -5.89
C LYS A 82 -14.68 21.17 -6.54
N PRO A 83 -13.85 20.38 -5.84
CA PRO A 83 -12.55 19.99 -6.33
C PRO A 83 -12.67 19.12 -7.59
N ASP A 84 -11.87 19.40 -8.61
CA ASP A 84 -11.63 18.42 -9.67
C ASP A 84 -10.39 17.58 -9.33
N LYS A 85 -10.22 16.43 -9.97
CA LYS A 85 -9.06 15.56 -9.78
C LYS A 85 -8.40 15.21 -11.10
N GLU A 86 -7.08 15.27 -11.11
CA GLU A 86 -6.25 14.72 -12.17
C GLU A 86 -5.37 13.64 -11.57
N ILE A 87 -5.41 12.45 -12.15
CA ILE A 87 -4.64 11.30 -11.71
C ILE A 87 -3.78 10.81 -12.87
N ILE A 88 -2.49 10.62 -12.61
CA ILE A 88 -1.51 10.01 -13.51
C ILE A 88 -0.94 8.78 -12.81
N HIS A 89 -0.98 7.63 -13.48
CA HIS A 89 -0.47 6.36 -12.97
C HIS A 89 0.52 5.76 -13.97
N THR A 90 1.80 5.65 -13.58
CA THR A 90 2.88 5.12 -14.42
C THR A 90 3.65 4.04 -13.67
N GLY A 91 3.35 2.77 -13.96
CA GLY A 91 3.95 1.65 -13.23
C GLY A 91 3.58 1.74 -11.75
N ASP A 92 4.58 1.77 -10.87
CA ASP A 92 4.35 1.89 -9.43
C ASP A 92 4.29 3.35 -8.94
N HIS A 93 4.45 4.32 -9.83
CA HIS A 93 4.46 5.75 -9.50
C HIS A 93 3.10 6.40 -9.81
N MET A 94 2.59 7.21 -8.88
CA MET A 94 1.31 7.91 -9.03
C MET A 94 1.40 9.38 -8.61
N VAL A 95 0.74 10.22 -9.41
CA VAL A 95 0.50 11.63 -9.08
C VAL A 95 -1.00 11.87 -9.01
N ILE A 96 -1.48 12.37 -7.87
CA ILE A 96 -2.88 12.76 -7.65
C ILE A 96 -2.90 14.26 -7.38
N ARG A 97 -3.49 15.03 -8.29
CA ARG A 97 -3.73 16.47 -8.13
C ARG A 97 -5.21 16.70 -7.81
N THR A 98 -5.49 17.26 -6.66
CA THR A 98 -6.80 17.79 -6.29
C THR A 98 -6.80 19.30 -6.57
N ILE A 99 -7.62 19.72 -7.53
CA ILE A 99 -7.62 21.06 -8.11
C ILE A 99 -8.76 21.86 -7.48
N THR A 100 -8.47 23.02 -6.90
CA THR A 100 -9.52 23.88 -6.31
C THR A 100 -9.34 25.34 -6.70
N SER A 101 -10.36 26.16 -6.48
CA SER A 101 -10.28 27.61 -6.73
C SER A 101 -9.39 28.37 -5.74
N LEU A 102 -8.97 27.74 -4.64
CA LEU A 102 -8.14 28.38 -3.62
C LEU A 102 -6.68 27.93 -3.70
N ARG A 103 -6.48 26.61 -3.70
CA ARG A 103 -5.15 26.00 -3.70
C ARG A 103 -5.26 24.56 -4.17
N ASP A 104 -4.35 24.18 -5.06
CA ASP A 104 -4.22 22.79 -5.46
C ASP A 104 -3.43 21.99 -4.42
N TYR A 105 -3.81 20.73 -4.25
CA TYR A 105 -3.09 19.77 -3.45
C TYR A 105 -2.55 18.66 -4.35
N VAL A 106 -1.25 18.37 -4.25
CA VAL A 106 -0.58 17.38 -5.09
C VAL A 106 0.05 16.32 -4.19
N MET A 107 -0.31 15.06 -4.44
CA MET A 107 0.41 13.90 -3.92
C MET A 107 1.21 13.30 -5.08
N ASP A 108 2.48 13.04 -4.84
CA ASP A 108 3.44 12.46 -5.79
C ASP A 108 4.21 11.39 -5.02
N PHE A 109 3.95 10.12 -5.33
CA PHE A 109 4.37 9.00 -4.49
C PHE A 109 4.56 7.71 -5.29
N ASP A 110 5.36 6.82 -4.72
CA ASP A 110 5.48 5.42 -5.16
C ASP A 110 4.59 4.51 -4.32
N LEU A 111 3.89 3.58 -4.97
CA LEU A 111 3.00 2.63 -4.33
C LEU A 111 3.76 1.73 -3.34
N GLY A 112 3.22 1.58 -2.14
CA GLY A 112 3.79 0.77 -1.06
C GLY A 112 5.00 1.41 -0.36
N VAL A 113 5.43 2.61 -0.77
CA VAL A 113 6.54 3.33 -0.15
C VAL A 113 6.00 4.39 0.81
N GLN A 114 6.46 4.35 2.06
CA GLN A 114 6.10 5.36 3.05
C GLN A 114 6.86 6.67 2.80
N PHE A 115 6.18 7.81 2.92
CA PHE A 115 6.77 9.14 2.80
C PHE A 115 6.21 10.11 3.85
N GLU A 116 6.95 11.19 4.12
CA GLU A 116 6.44 12.29 4.95
C GLU A 116 5.53 13.19 4.10
N GLU A 117 4.27 13.30 4.49
CA GLU A 117 3.27 14.15 3.84
C GLU A 117 3.07 15.43 4.65
N ASP A 118 3.33 16.59 4.04
CA ASP A 118 3.07 17.91 4.64
C ASP A 118 1.62 18.34 4.39
N LEU A 119 0.79 18.18 5.41
CA LEU A 119 -0.62 18.59 5.44
C LEU A 119 -0.77 19.96 6.12
N GLY A 120 0.32 20.71 6.31
CA GLY A 120 0.33 22.08 6.79
C GLY A 120 -0.69 22.98 6.09
N PRO A 121 -0.78 22.98 4.74
CA PRO A 121 -1.77 23.75 4.00
C PRO A 121 -3.23 23.28 4.17
N VAL A 122 -3.45 22.07 4.67
CA VAL A 122 -4.77 21.45 4.84
C VAL A 122 -5.26 21.64 6.28
N ASP A 123 -4.47 21.21 7.26
CA ASP A 123 -4.84 21.19 8.67
C ASP A 123 -3.68 21.45 9.66
N GLY A 124 -2.51 21.85 9.17
CA GLY A 124 -1.36 22.21 10.02
C GLY A 124 -0.49 21.03 10.47
N ARG A 125 -0.71 19.81 9.96
CA ARG A 125 -0.02 18.60 10.44
C ARG A 125 0.96 18.00 9.43
N LYS A 126 1.76 17.05 9.91
CA LYS A 126 2.52 16.12 9.09
C LYS A 126 2.08 14.69 9.38
N CYS A 127 2.13 13.82 8.38
CA CYS A 127 1.82 12.40 8.52
C CYS A 127 2.92 11.55 7.88
N GLN A 128 3.09 10.32 8.38
CA GLN A 128 3.78 9.26 7.65
C GLN A 128 2.73 8.52 6.82
N THR A 129 2.80 8.69 5.51
CA THR A 129 1.75 8.30 4.58
C THR A 129 2.22 7.17 3.70
N THR A 130 1.36 6.16 3.53
CA THR A 130 1.58 5.04 2.62
C THR A 130 0.34 4.86 1.76
N VAL A 131 0.53 4.71 0.44
CA VAL A 131 -0.56 4.43 -0.50
C VAL A 131 -0.32 3.09 -1.16
N SER A 132 -1.31 2.20 -1.18
CA SER A 132 -1.19 0.86 -1.77
C SER A 132 -2.53 0.34 -2.29
N TRP A 133 -2.49 -0.74 -3.06
CA TRP A 133 -3.70 -1.40 -3.56
C TRP A 133 -4.21 -2.45 -2.56
N GLU A 134 -5.50 -2.38 -2.23
CA GLU A 134 -6.25 -3.45 -1.57
C GLU A 134 -7.38 -3.92 -2.49
N GLY A 135 -7.13 -5.00 -3.23
CA GLY A 135 -8.06 -5.44 -4.28
C GLY A 135 -8.16 -4.41 -5.40
N ASP A 136 -9.35 -3.87 -5.63
CA ASP A 136 -9.63 -2.83 -6.63
C ASP A 136 -9.65 -1.41 -6.03
N GLN A 137 -9.27 -1.26 -4.75
CA GLN A 137 -9.26 0.03 -4.06
C GLN A 137 -7.83 0.52 -3.86
N LEU A 138 -7.59 1.78 -4.19
CA LEU A 138 -6.37 2.49 -3.82
C LEU A 138 -6.56 3.05 -2.41
N VAL A 139 -5.75 2.58 -1.47
CA VAL A 139 -5.88 2.87 -0.04
C VAL A 139 -4.69 3.67 0.43
N CYS A 140 -4.98 4.76 1.14
CA CYS A 140 -4.01 5.60 1.79
C CYS A 140 -4.19 5.55 3.30
N GLU A 141 -3.10 5.27 4.01
CA GLU A 141 -3.00 5.34 5.46
C GLU A 141 -2.13 6.54 5.84
N GLN A 142 -2.65 7.42 6.69
CA GLN A 142 -1.95 8.62 7.15
C GLN A 142 -1.69 8.48 8.65
N LEU A 143 -0.49 8.03 9.02
CA LEU A 143 -0.11 7.83 10.40
C LEU A 143 0.38 9.15 11.02
N GLY A 144 -0.30 9.60 12.07
CA GLY A 144 0.01 10.87 12.74
C GLY A 144 -0.84 11.07 13.99
N GLU A 145 -1.13 12.33 14.31
CA GLU A 145 -1.90 12.73 15.50
C GLU A 145 -3.35 12.20 15.48
N LYS A 146 -3.98 12.17 14.31
CA LYS A 146 -5.39 11.77 14.16
C LYS A 146 -5.51 10.26 13.92
N ARG A 147 -6.27 9.58 14.78
CA ARG A 147 -6.64 8.17 14.63
C ARG A 147 -7.37 7.94 13.31
N ASN A 148 -7.21 6.76 12.70
CA ASN A 148 -8.02 6.31 11.56
C ASN A 148 -8.03 7.33 10.40
N ARG A 149 -6.92 8.05 10.23
CA ARG A 149 -6.77 9.03 9.17
C ARG A 149 -6.30 8.33 7.90
N GLY A 150 -7.02 8.57 6.82
CA GLY A 150 -6.70 7.99 5.53
C GLY A 150 -7.80 8.19 4.51
N TRP A 151 -7.62 7.58 3.35
CA TRP A 151 -8.64 7.61 2.30
C TRP A 151 -8.61 6.36 1.42
N ARG A 152 -9.72 6.12 0.73
CA ARG A 152 -9.88 5.05 -0.25
C ARG A 152 -10.46 5.59 -1.55
N HIS A 153 -9.84 5.23 -2.66
CA HIS A 153 -10.30 5.53 -4.01
C HIS A 153 -10.68 4.23 -4.74
N TRP A 154 -11.83 4.22 -5.42
CA TRP A 154 -12.25 3.09 -6.27
C TRP A 154 -13.11 3.59 -7.44
N LEU A 155 -13.30 2.74 -8.44
CA LEU A 155 -14.14 3.04 -9.60
C LEU A 155 -15.46 2.27 -9.54
N GLU A 156 -16.55 2.97 -9.86
CA GLU A 156 -17.84 2.36 -10.22
C GLU A 156 -18.23 2.89 -11.61
N GLY A 157 -17.97 2.10 -12.65
CA GLY A 157 -18.09 2.56 -14.03
C GLY A 157 -17.15 3.73 -14.31
N ASP A 158 -17.69 4.86 -14.75
CA ASP A 158 -16.95 6.10 -15.02
C ASP A 158 -16.90 7.05 -13.81
N GLN A 159 -17.29 6.59 -12.62
CA GLN A 159 -17.24 7.37 -11.40
C GLN A 159 -16.03 6.98 -10.55
N LEU A 160 -15.25 7.98 -10.14
CA LEU A 160 -14.23 7.84 -9.12
C LEU A 160 -14.85 8.19 -7.77
N HIS A 161 -14.86 7.23 -6.86
CA HIS A 161 -15.32 7.40 -5.50
C HIS A 161 -14.12 7.68 -4.59
N LEU A 162 -14.34 8.51 -3.58
CA LEU A 162 -13.39 8.83 -2.53
C LEU A 162 -14.08 8.72 -1.18
N ARG A 163 -13.57 7.84 -0.31
CA ARG A 163 -13.96 7.77 1.09
C ARG A 163 -12.80 8.24 1.94
N MET A 164 -12.96 9.34 2.66
CA MET A 164 -11.98 9.86 3.62
C MET A 164 -12.41 9.53 5.04
N THR A 165 -11.46 9.19 5.90
CA THR A 165 -11.71 8.87 7.31
C THR A 165 -10.79 9.69 8.21
N ALA A 166 -11.33 10.11 9.35
CA ALA A 166 -10.57 10.67 10.46
C ALA A 166 -11.37 10.45 11.74
N GLU A 167 -10.72 9.85 12.75
CA GLU A 167 -11.38 9.43 14.00
C GLU A 167 -12.60 8.54 13.69
N ASP A 168 -13.80 8.95 14.12
CA ASP A 168 -15.06 8.24 13.89
C ASP A 168 -15.85 8.81 12.70
N GLU A 169 -15.32 9.83 12.03
CA GLU A 169 -15.98 10.51 10.91
C GLU A 169 -15.56 9.95 9.56
N VAL A 170 -16.54 9.89 8.66
CA VAL A 170 -16.36 9.45 7.27
C VAL A 170 -16.94 10.52 6.35
N CYS A 171 -16.16 10.98 5.38
CA CYS A 171 -16.63 11.83 4.28
C CYS A 171 -16.56 11.04 2.98
N VAL A 172 -17.58 11.18 2.14
CA VAL A 172 -17.64 10.52 0.83
C VAL A 172 -17.73 11.59 -0.25
N GLN A 173 -16.92 11.47 -1.29
CA GLN A 173 -16.97 12.29 -2.49
C GLN A 173 -17.09 11.40 -3.73
N VAL A 174 -17.79 11.90 -4.74
CA VAL A 174 -17.93 11.24 -6.05
C VAL A 174 -17.50 12.20 -7.13
N PHE A 175 -16.77 11.70 -8.11
CA PHE A 175 -16.28 12.44 -9.26
C PHE A 175 -16.60 11.69 -10.55
N GLN A 176 -16.94 12.43 -11.61
CA GLN A 176 -17.25 11.88 -12.92
C GLN A 176 -16.02 11.98 -13.82
N LYS A 177 -15.58 10.86 -14.40
CA LYS A 177 -14.52 10.87 -15.40
C LYS A 177 -14.94 11.72 -16.60
N VAL A 178 -14.05 12.62 -17.01
CA VAL A 178 -14.19 13.39 -18.26
C VAL A 178 -13.68 12.51 -19.39
N LYS A 179 -14.52 12.33 -20.42
CA LYS A 179 -14.21 11.54 -21.62
C LYS A 179 -12.95 12.04 -22.33
#